data_AF-A0A6I5C7T0-F1
#
_entry.id   AF-A0A6I5C7T0-F1
#
_cell.length_a   1.000
_cell.length_b   1.000
_cell.length_c   1.000
_cell.angle_alpha   90.00
_cell.angle_beta   90.00
_cell.angle_gamma   90.00
#
_symmetry.space_group_name_H-M   'P 1'
#
loop_
_entity.id
_entity.type
_entity.pdbx_description
1 polymer ?
#
loop_
_entity_poly.entity_id
_entity_poly.type
_entity_poly.pdbx_seq_one_letter_code
_entity_poly.pdbx_strand_id
1 'polypeptide(L)'
;DAPRPLDAHLADVRESAARFGRVAAAAADWSRTVELRNGVTDSASRVPFRRWAEVGLHHVDLGIGYELEDLGDEFTERETDFLARRFTGRSDVPATRLTDGTRAWSTG
;
A
#
# COMPACT_ATOMS: atom_id res chain seq x y z
N ASP A 1 -2.48 -18.91 -13.53
CA ASP A 1 -2.95 -18.19 -14.73
C ASP A 1 -4.10 -17.27 -14.42
N ALA A 2 -4.23 -16.19 -15.19
CA ALA A 2 -5.34 -15.24 -15.15
C ALA A 2 -6.32 -15.58 -16.29
N PRO A 3 -7.45 -16.25 -16.01
CA PRO A 3 -8.26 -16.90 -17.05
C PRO A 3 -9.13 -15.94 -17.88
N ARG A 4 -9.18 -14.64 -17.54
CA ARG A 4 -9.99 -13.67 -18.29
C ARG A 4 -9.19 -13.14 -19.49
N PRO A 5 -9.87 -12.75 -20.58
CA PRO A 5 -9.25 -12.01 -21.67
C PRO A 5 -8.55 -10.72 -21.22
N LEU A 6 -7.52 -10.29 -21.97
CA LEU A 6 -6.73 -9.10 -21.65
C LEU A 6 -7.58 -7.82 -21.58
N ASP A 7 -8.48 -7.64 -22.54
CA ASP A 7 -9.40 -6.50 -22.58
C ASP A 7 -10.31 -6.45 -21.35
N ALA A 8 -10.78 -7.61 -20.87
CA ALA A 8 -11.55 -7.71 -19.64
C ALA A 8 -10.72 -7.31 -18.41
N HIS A 9 -9.46 -7.73 -18.33
CA HIS A 9 -8.55 -7.31 -17.25
C HIS A 9 -8.26 -5.81 -17.28
N LEU A 10 -8.00 -5.25 -18.46
CA LEU A 10 -7.73 -3.82 -18.62
C LEU A 10 -8.96 -2.96 -18.30
N ALA A 11 -10.15 -3.40 -18.71
CA ALA A 11 -11.41 -2.75 -18.35
C ALA A 11 -11.61 -2.75 -16.83
N ASP A 12 -11.44 -3.90 -16.18
CA ASP A 12 -11.59 -4.06 -14.73
C ASP A 12 -10.64 -3.13 -13.94
N VAL A 13 -9.36 -3.06 -14.32
CA VAL A 13 -8.39 -2.16 -13.68
C VAL A 13 -8.80 -0.69 -13.84
N ARG A 14 -9.22 -0.26 -15.04
CA ARG A 14 -9.63 1.13 -15.30
C ARG A 14 -10.91 1.50 -14.57
N GLU A 15 -11.92 0.64 -14.63
CA GLU A 15 -13.22 0.90 -14.02
C GLU A 15 -13.15 0.90 -12.49
N SER A 16 -12.43 -0.06 -11.90
CA SER A 16 -12.23 -0.13 -10.45
C SER A 16 -11.43 1.08 -9.95
N ALA A 17 -10.37 1.50 -10.66
CA ALA A 17 -9.63 2.71 -10.33
C ALA A 17 -10.51 3.97 -10.39
N ALA A 18 -11.32 4.12 -11.44
CA ALA A 18 -12.24 5.25 -11.57
C ALA A 18 -13.32 5.25 -10.48
N ARG A 19 -13.86 4.07 -10.12
CA ARG A 19 -14.83 3.94 -9.01
C ARG A 19 -14.20 4.33 -7.67
N PHE A 20 -12.98 3.86 -7.41
CA PHE A 20 -12.23 4.23 -6.21
C PHE A 20 -12.02 5.75 -6.15
N GLY A 21 -11.53 6.36 -7.23
CA GLY A 21 -11.28 7.80 -7.31
C GLY A 21 -12.55 8.63 -7.06
N ARG A 22 -13.69 8.23 -7.61
CA ARG A 22 -14.98 8.90 -7.35
C ARG A 22 -15.39 8.86 -5.88
N VAL A 23 -15.22 7.72 -5.21
CA VAL A 23 -15.55 7.57 -3.79
C VAL A 23 -14.58 8.37 -2.93
N ALA A 24 -13.28 8.34 -3.25
CA ALA A 24 -12.26 9.05 -2.50
C ALA A 24 -12.33 10.58 -2.67
N ALA A 25 -12.91 11.08 -3.76
CA ALA A 25 -13.12 12.51 -3.98
C ALA A 25 -14.40 13.05 -3.32
N ALA A 26 -15.32 12.19 -2.90
CA ALA A 26 -16.57 12.61 -2.27
C ALA A 26 -16.31 13.09 -0.82
N ALA A 27 -17.15 14.02 -0.35
CA ALA A 27 -17.14 14.41 1.06
C ALA A 27 -17.50 13.19 1.93
N ALA A 28 -16.66 12.91 2.93
CA ALA A 28 -16.82 11.79 3.83
C ALA A 28 -16.21 12.11 5.19
N ASP A 29 -16.67 11.43 6.24
CA ASP A 29 -15.92 11.35 7.49
C ASP A 29 -14.72 10.42 7.29
N TRP A 30 -13.55 11.01 7.11
CA TRP A 30 -12.28 10.31 6.96
C TRP A 30 -11.71 9.80 8.28
N SER A 31 -12.23 10.27 9.41
CA SER A 31 -11.77 9.83 10.74
C SER A 31 -12.42 8.54 11.18
N ARG A 32 -13.61 8.21 10.65
CA ARG A 32 -14.37 7.01 11.02
C ARG A 32 -13.54 5.73 10.92
N THR A 33 -13.79 4.81 11.86
CA THR A 33 -13.25 3.46 11.82
C THR A 33 -13.92 2.65 10.70
N VAL A 34 -13.13 1.88 9.98
CA VAL A 34 -13.55 0.93 8.95
C VAL A 34 -12.98 -0.44 9.27
N GLU A 35 -13.71 -1.48 8.86
CA GLU A 35 -13.20 -2.85 8.89
C GLU A 35 -12.57 -3.19 7.53
N LEU A 36 -11.35 -3.70 7.59
CA LEU A 36 -10.57 -4.21 6.47
C LEU A 36 -10.63 -5.73 6.46
N ARG A 37 -9.89 -6.35 5.54
CA ARG A 37 -9.79 -7.81 5.43
C ARG A 37 -9.34 -8.44 6.76
N ASN A 38 -9.91 -9.60 7.09
CA ASN A 38 -9.62 -10.41 8.29
C ASN A 38 -9.94 -9.71 9.63
N GLY A 39 -10.93 -8.81 9.67
CA GLY A 39 -11.38 -8.15 10.90
C GLY A 39 -10.43 -7.08 11.43
N VAL A 40 -9.40 -6.70 10.66
CA VAL A 40 -8.50 -5.59 11.01
C VAL A 40 -9.28 -4.29 10.90
N THR A 41 -9.32 -3.48 11.96
CA THR A 41 -9.92 -2.15 11.90
C THR A 41 -8.86 -1.07 11.66
N ASP A 42 -9.24 -0.01 10.95
CA ASP A 42 -8.36 1.13 10.67
C ASP A 42 -9.19 2.42 10.47
N SER A 43 -8.56 3.58 10.40
CA SER A 43 -9.22 4.82 10.00
C SER A 43 -9.47 4.84 8.48
N ALA A 44 -10.62 5.35 8.04
CA ALA A 44 -10.94 5.50 6.62
C ALA A 44 -9.87 6.31 5.86
N SER A 45 -9.24 7.30 6.51
CA SER A 45 -8.13 8.11 5.98
C SER A 45 -6.91 7.30 5.53
N ARG A 46 -6.75 6.05 6.00
CA ARG A 46 -5.63 5.19 5.63
C ARG A 46 -5.89 4.35 4.38
N VAL A 47 -7.13 4.28 3.89
CA VAL A 47 -7.48 3.54 2.68
C VAL A 47 -6.78 4.07 1.42
N PRO A 48 -6.69 5.39 1.17
CA PRO A 48 -5.92 5.91 0.03
C PRO A 48 -4.44 5.52 0.06
N PHE A 49 -3.80 5.56 1.23
CA PHE A 49 -2.41 5.14 1.36
C PHE A 49 -2.23 3.64 1.09
N ARG A 50 -3.13 2.80 1.61
CA ARG A 50 -3.15 1.36 1.29
C ARG A 50 -3.33 1.12 -0.20
N ARG A 51 -4.19 1.88 -0.89
CA ARG A 51 -4.34 1.80 -2.34
C ARG A 51 -3.06 2.19 -3.08
N TRP A 52 -2.34 3.20 -2.60
CA TRP A 52 -1.05 3.58 -3.16
C TRP A 52 -0.03 2.45 -3.05
N ALA A 53 0.05 1.78 -1.88
CA ALA A 53 0.93 0.63 -1.68
C ALA A 53 0.64 -0.52 -2.65
N GLU A 54 -0.62 -0.91 -2.77
CA GLU A 54 -1.04 -1.97 -3.71
C GLU A 54 -0.67 -1.64 -5.16
N VAL A 55 -0.91 -0.41 -5.61
CA VAL A 55 -0.62 -0.04 -7.01
C VAL A 55 0.88 0.13 -7.23
N GLY A 56 1.60 0.79 -6.32
CA GLY A 56 3.03 1.04 -6.46
C GLY A 56 3.84 -0.25 -6.45
N LEU A 57 3.63 -1.10 -5.46
CA LEU A 57 4.36 -2.37 -5.33
C LEU A 57 3.96 -3.37 -6.42
N HIS A 58 2.67 -3.47 -6.76
CA HIS A 58 2.28 -4.37 -7.84
C HIS A 58 2.64 -3.87 -9.23
N HIS A 59 2.97 -2.59 -9.41
CA HIS A 59 3.57 -2.12 -10.66
C HIS A 59 5.00 -2.66 -10.81
N VAL A 60 5.75 -2.71 -9.70
CA VAL A 60 7.07 -3.39 -9.65
C VAL A 60 6.90 -4.89 -9.96
N ASP A 61 5.93 -5.55 -9.34
CA ASP A 61 5.68 -6.98 -9.56
C ASP A 61 5.33 -7.35 -11.01
N LEU A 62 4.86 -6.40 -11.83
CA LEU A 62 4.62 -6.65 -13.25
C LEU A 62 5.91 -6.95 -14.03
N GLY A 63 7.08 -6.56 -13.51
CA GLY A 63 8.37 -6.83 -14.14
C GLY A 63 8.52 -6.21 -15.53
N ILE A 64 7.94 -5.02 -15.72
CA ILE A 64 7.93 -4.28 -17.00
C ILE A 64 8.95 -3.14 -17.06
N GLY A 65 9.95 -3.16 -16.16
CA GLY A 65 10.99 -2.12 -16.04
C GLY A 65 10.59 -0.93 -15.18
N TYR A 66 9.53 -1.06 -14.37
CA TYR A 66 9.24 -0.16 -13.26
C TYR A 66 9.78 -0.83 -11.99
N GLU A 67 10.75 -0.23 -11.32
CA GLU A 67 11.50 -0.85 -10.22
C GLU A 67 11.25 -0.12 -8.89
N LEU A 68 11.83 -0.62 -7.78
CA LEU A 68 11.69 0.01 -6.46
C LEU A 68 12.27 1.43 -6.44
N GLU A 69 13.30 1.69 -7.24
CA GLU A 69 13.94 2.99 -7.41
C GLU A 69 13.04 4.02 -8.10
N ASP A 70 11.98 3.58 -8.80
CA ASP A 70 10.99 4.46 -9.43
C ASP A 70 9.87 4.88 -8.45
N LEU A 71 9.82 4.31 -7.25
CA LEU A 71 8.90 4.75 -6.20
C LEU A 71 9.35 6.10 -5.64
N GLY A 72 8.41 7.04 -5.52
CA GLY A 72 8.72 8.36 -4.98
C GLY A 72 9.13 8.34 -3.51
N ASP A 73 9.98 9.28 -3.10
CA ASP A 73 10.51 9.39 -1.73
C ASP A 73 9.44 9.40 -0.64
N GLU A 74 8.32 10.09 -0.87
CA GLU A 74 7.22 10.12 0.09
C GLU A 74 6.61 8.72 0.29
N PHE A 75 6.51 7.93 -0.78
CA PHE A 75 6.00 6.56 -0.70
C PHE A 75 6.94 5.69 0.13
N THR A 76 8.23 5.69 -0.24
CA THR A 76 9.24 4.81 0.36
C THR A 76 9.43 5.12 1.84
N GLU A 77 9.41 6.39 2.23
CA GLU A 77 9.42 6.81 3.63
C GLU A 77 8.20 6.27 4.39
N ARG A 78 6.98 6.54 3.89
CA ARG A 78 5.74 6.19 4.59
C ARG A 78 5.51 4.70 4.67
N GLU A 79 5.84 3.96 3.60
CA GLU A 79 5.66 2.50 3.55
C GLU A 79 6.69 1.81 4.45
N THR A 80 7.93 2.30 4.47
CA THR A 80 8.97 1.78 5.38
C THR A 80 8.60 2.01 6.84
N ASP A 81 8.13 3.21 7.20
CA ASP A 81 7.64 3.49 8.56
C ASP A 81 6.46 2.59 8.94
N PHE A 82 5.49 2.40 8.02
CA PHE A 82 4.36 1.51 8.24
C PHE A 82 4.79 0.06 8.49
N LEU A 83 5.67 -0.49 7.64
CA LEU A 83 6.15 -1.87 7.75
C LEU A 83 7.01 -2.05 9.00
N ALA A 84 7.91 -1.11 9.30
CA ALA A 84 8.73 -1.18 10.50
C ALA A 84 7.85 -1.27 11.76
N ARG A 85 6.87 -0.36 11.91
CA ARG A 85 5.92 -0.38 13.04
C ARG A 85 5.11 -1.67 13.11
N ARG A 86 4.74 -2.23 11.96
CA ARG A 86 4.02 -3.51 11.88
C ARG A 86 4.85 -4.69 12.42
N PHE A 87 6.17 -4.61 12.32
CA PHE A 87 7.08 -5.66 12.77
C PHE A 87 7.81 -5.35 14.08
N THR A 88 7.67 -4.15 14.66
CA THR A 88 8.16 -3.84 16.00
C THR A 88 7.38 -4.63 17.07
N GLY A 89 8.09 -5.17 18.06
CA GLY A 89 7.52 -5.94 19.18
C GLY A 89 7.17 -7.40 18.84
N ARG A 90 7.57 -7.89 17.66
CA ARG A 90 7.30 -9.24 17.18
C ARG A 90 8.49 -10.14 17.48
N SER A 91 8.32 -11.04 18.44
CA SER A 91 9.38 -11.99 18.85
C SER A 91 9.77 -12.99 17.75
N ASP A 92 8.94 -13.17 16.72
CA ASP A 92 9.24 -13.99 15.54
C ASP A 92 10.04 -13.24 14.47
N VAL A 93 10.34 -11.95 14.69
CA VAL A 93 11.15 -11.11 13.80
C VAL A 93 12.42 -10.69 14.54
N PRO A 94 13.61 -10.85 13.94
CA PRO A 94 14.85 -10.38 14.57
C PRO A 94 14.85 -8.86 14.79
N ALA A 95 15.38 -8.44 15.95
CA ALA A 95 15.64 -7.04 16.23
C ALA A 95 16.63 -6.48 15.20
N THR A 96 16.14 -5.66 14.28
CA THR A 96 16.90 -5.17 13.12
C THR A 96 16.77 -3.66 13.01
N ARG A 97 17.90 -2.98 12.82
CA ARG A 97 17.92 -1.54 12.52
C ARG A 97 17.97 -1.34 11.01
N LEU A 98 17.00 -0.63 10.47
CA LEU A 98 16.93 -0.21 9.07
C LEU A 98 17.32 1.27 8.97
N THR A 99 18.01 1.67 7.90
CA THR A 99 18.37 3.08 7.65
C THR A 99 18.49 3.35 6.16
N ASP A 100 18.02 4.51 5.71
CA ASP A 100 18.24 5.04 4.36
C ASP A 100 19.42 6.05 4.30
N GLY A 101 20.14 6.21 5.41
CA GLY A 101 21.20 7.22 5.59
C GLY A 101 20.72 8.53 6.21
N THR A 102 19.42 8.81 6.17
CA THR A 102 18.78 10.02 6.73
C THR A 102 17.83 9.72 7.89
N ARG A 103 17.16 8.57 7.85
CA ARG A 103 16.19 8.07 8.82
C ARG A 103 16.60 6.70 9.29
N ALA A 104 16.11 6.31 10.46
CA ALA A 104 16.32 4.97 11.00
C ALA A 104 15.02 4.41 11.58
N TRP A 105 14.81 3.12 11.38
CA TRP A 105 13.69 2.35 11.91
C TRP A 105 14.18 1.10 12.62
N SER A 106 13.30 0.49 13.40
CA SER A 106 13.57 -0.78 14.09
C SER A 106 12.41 -1.76 13.93
N THR A 107 12.74 -3.03 13.74
CA THR A 107 11.81 -4.17 13.82
C THR A 107 12.19 -5.06 14.99
N GLY A 108 11.39 -6.09 15.28
CA GLY A 108 11.67 -7.11 16.31
C GLY A 108 11.32 -6.61 17.70
#